data_AF-A4HCI5-F1
#
_entry.id   AF-A4HCI5-F1
#
_cell.length_a   1.000
_cell.length_b   1.000
_cell.length_c   1.000
_cell.angle_alpha   90.00
_cell.angle_beta   90.00
_cell.angle_gamma   90.00
#
_symmetry.space_group_name_H-M   'P 1'
#
loop_
_entity.id
_entity.type
_entity.pdbx_description
1 polymer ?
#
loop_
_entity_poly.entity_id
_entity_poly.type
_entity_poly.pdbx_seq_one_letter_code
_entity_poly.pdbx_strand_id
1 'polypeptide(L)'
;MLRRRNVTLSYQRGGWAPGSKHQKHMSLNPTMYLYRFAGPHGPGPYVMKYWWTLGCLPTGLERPFRLSEFLAEYQQQHVPIEVEEWLKCFVRNPYEELADATSELLKYLEEVPRRENTRGYRSIESGVSSFAAPLAKFERQLNVRVPSLALRAALGSASLRERLKDDLFEYRESLSLCGSTPHRRLARVAFDELLTLPRSSGVSEKIDNLEGQISETISEAVGSYVSPKSSTSDDEKKLIRLLTTFSEGCVLKEDYDSALSLLSSLLSFSHDDDIDAIVHSNASTAAILGGHYKEAEFHGRQAALLEPQPVSSRKSGGRGYVLWATAAAYQEEFDRAGRIVEKGLELFADNADLRAVREKLASAKLAASSASPLSTRIVRSKGQQARGLLHGSGRSFDNEFDWAIFKNKLYPSKMNPSSNEMGSVFRRVGDFGGHISTSRSAEPL
;
A
#
# COMPACT_ATOMS: atom_id res chain seq x y z
N MET A 1 46.38 77.57 -14.38
CA MET A 1 46.67 76.23 -13.84
C MET A 1 45.36 75.52 -13.52
N LEU A 2 44.88 74.64 -14.40
CA LEU A 2 43.68 73.83 -14.17
C LEU A 2 44.09 72.50 -13.50
N ARG A 3 43.67 72.29 -12.24
CA ARG A 3 43.84 71.02 -11.52
C ARG A 3 43.00 69.93 -12.22
N ARG A 4 43.66 68.96 -12.87
CA ARG A 4 43.04 67.70 -13.30
C ARG A 4 42.58 66.93 -12.05
N ARG A 5 41.28 66.94 -11.75
CA ARG A 5 40.67 65.96 -10.85
C ARG A 5 40.62 64.62 -11.58
N ASN A 6 41.56 63.74 -11.29
CA ASN A 6 41.43 62.32 -11.64
C ASN A 6 40.30 61.73 -10.78
N VAL A 7 39.11 61.63 -11.34
CA VAL A 7 38.03 60.82 -10.75
C VAL A 7 38.38 59.36 -11.03
N THR A 8 38.97 58.67 -10.06
CA THR A 8 39.11 57.22 -10.09
C THR A 8 37.74 56.59 -9.84
N LEU A 9 36.99 56.34 -10.92
CA LEU A 9 35.74 55.60 -10.84
C LEU A 9 36.07 54.14 -10.48
N SER A 10 35.72 53.72 -9.26
CA SER A 10 35.86 52.33 -8.82
C SER A 10 34.77 51.46 -9.44
N TYR A 11 34.95 51.10 -10.71
CA TYR A 11 34.00 50.26 -11.45
C TYR A 11 33.95 48.79 -10.98
N GLN A 12 34.95 48.33 -10.21
CA GLN A 12 35.06 46.97 -9.69
C GLN A 12 34.94 47.00 -8.16
N ARG A 13 33.87 46.44 -7.60
CA ARG A 13 33.56 46.49 -6.14
C ARG A 13 33.79 45.18 -5.39
N GLY A 14 34.38 44.16 -6.03
CA GLY A 14 34.68 42.87 -5.40
C GLY A 14 35.62 42.01 -6.24
N GLY A 15 35.60 40.69 -5.99
CA GLY A 15 36.43 39.72 -6.70
C GLY A 15 36.19 39.69 -8.21
N TRP A 16 37.18 39.22 -8.98
CA TRP A 16 37.11 39.16 -10.43
C TRP A 16 36.28 37.97 -10.94
N ALA A 17 36.29 36.86 -10.21
CA ALA A 17 35.60 35.61 -10.57
C ALA A 17 34.07 35.79 -10.68
N PRO A 18 33.37 35.19 -11.67
CA PRO A 18 31.93 35.34 -11.87
C PRO A 18 31.06 35.11 -10.63
N GLY A 19 31.46 34.21 -9.73
CA GLY A 19 30.75 33.91 -8.48
C GLY A 19 30.80 34.99 -7.40
N SER A 20 31.52 36.10 -7.59
CA SER A 20 31.55 37.19 -6.62
C SER A 20 30.25 38.02 -6.67
N LYS A 21 29.67 38.29 -5.49
CA LYS A 21 28.37 38.97 -5.35
C LYS A 21 28.34 40.45 -5.79
N HIS A 22 29.47 41.16 -5.73
CA HIS A 22 29.50 42.63 -5.96
C HIS A 22 29.45 43.01 -7.44
N GLN A 23 28.98 44.24 -7.71
CA GLN A 23 28.87 44.81 -9.05
C GLN A 23 30.24 44.89 -9.75
N LYS A 24 30.21 44.62 -11.06
CA LYS A 24 31.33 44.68 -12.00
C LYS A 24 30.92 45.49 -13.22
N HIS A 25 31.90 45.92 -14.00
CA HIS A 25 31.68 46.67 -15.23
C HIS A 25 32.36 45.99 -16.43
N MET A 26 31.66 45.92 -17.57
CA MET A 26 32.12 45.20 -18.77
C MET A 26 33.44 45.74 -19.33
N SER A 27 33.72 47.04 -19.16
CA SER A 27 35.00 47.63 -19.62
C SER A 27 36.20 47.27 -18.75
N LEU A 28 36.01 46.91 -17.47
CA LEU A 28 37.10 46.49 -16.58
C LEU A 28 37.21 44.98 -16.47
N ASN A 29 36.09 44.27 -16.42
CA ASN A 29 36.04 42.82 -16.24
C ASN A 29 35.03 42.22 -17.23
N PRO A 30 35.41 42.07 -18.51
CA PRO A 30 34.52 41.46 -19.49
C PRO A 30 34.30 39.98 -19.17
N THR A 31 33.03 39.57 -19.10
CA THR A 31 32.64 38.19 -18.80
C THR A 31 31.70 37.67 -19.88
N MET A 32 31.85 36.39 -20.24
CA MET A 32 30.88 35.72 -21.13
C MET A 32 29.51 35.61 -20.45
N TYR A 33 28.46 35.43 -21.24
CA TYR A 33 27.11 35.26 -20.71
C TYR A 33 26.97 33.93 -19.98
N LEU A 34 26.96 33.97 -18.64
CA LEU A 34 26.74 32.82 -17.78
C LEU A 34 25.34 32.93 -17.17
N TYR A 35 24.34 32.31 -17.79
CA TYR A 35 22.95 32.39 -17.32
C TYR A 35 22.79 31.88 -15.88
N ARG A 36 23.32 30.69 -15.60
CA ARG A 36 23.31 30.07 -14.27
C ARG A 36 24.37 28.98 -14.18
N PHE A 37 25.29 29.09 -13.23
CA PHE A 37 26.39 28.15 -13.01
C PHE A 37 26.44 27.71 -11.54
N ALA A 38 27.19 26.64 -11.24
CA ALA A 38 27.36 26.14 -9.88
C ALA A 38 28.11 27.14 -9.00
N GLY A 39 27.68 27.27 -7.73
CA GLY A 39 28.34 28.13 -6.75
C GLY A 39 29.59 27.47 -6.16
N PRO A 40 30.33 28.19 -5.28
CA PRO A 40 31.54 27.67 -4.65
C PRO A 40 31.30 26.47 -3.72
N HIS A 41 30.07 26.26 -3.25
CA HIS A 41 29.68 25.13 -2.39
C HIS A 41 29.13 23.93 -3.18
N GLY A 42 29.19 23.97 -4.51
CA GLY A 42 28.68 22.93 -5.40
C GLY A 42 27.38 23.30 -6.13
N PRO A 43 26.85 22.36 -6.94
CA PRO A 43 25.64 22.57 -7.73
C PRO A 43 24.39 22.58 -6.85
N GLY A 44 23.67 23.72 -6.83
CA GLY A 44 22.38 23.85 -6.13
C GLY A 44 21.20 23.20 -6.88
N PRO A 45 19.99 23.15 -6.28
CA PRO A 45 18.84 22.44 -6.84
C PRO A 45 18.41 22.98 -8.21
N TYR A 46 18.53 24.29 -8.42
CA TYR A 46 18.19 24.91 -9.71
C TYR A 46 19.14 24.56 -10.85
N VAL A 47 20.40 24.28 -10.52
CA VAL A 47 21.42 23.84 -11.48
C VAL A 47 21.24 22.34 -11.75
N MET A 48 20.97 21.55 -10.70
CA MET A 48 20.64 20.13 -10.81
C MET A 48 19.35 19.87 -11.58
N LYS A 49 18.35 20.76 -11.52
CA LYS A 49 17.17 20.66 -12.40
C LYS A 49 17.58 20.58 -13.87
N TYR A 50 18.47 21.46 -14.34
CA TYR A 50 18.96 21.41 -15.71
C TYR A 50 19.81 20.17 -15.98
N TRP A 51 20.66 19.75 -15.02
CA TRP A 51 21.40 18.50 -15.16
C TRP A 51 20.49 17.30 -15.49
N TRP A 52 19.40 17.16 -14.74
CA TRP A 52 18.46 16.04 -14.92
C TRP A 52 17.52 16.20 -16.11
N THR A 53 17.16 17.42 -16.52
CA THR A 53 16.21 17.64 -17.62
C THR A 53 16.87 17.89 -18.97
N LEU A 54 17.96 18.66 -19.00
CA LEU A 54 18.70 19.02 -20.21
C LEU A 54 19.89 18.09 -20.46
N GLY A 55 20.40 17.41 -19.43
CA GLY A 55 21.59 16.54 -19.50
C GLY A 55 22.92 17.26 -19.24
N CYS A 56 22.90 18.59 -19.09
CA CYS A 56 24.06 19.41 -18.75
C CYS A 56 23.62 20.70 -18.05
N LEU A 57 24.60 21.50 -17.60
CA LEU A 57 24.32 22.80 -17.00
C LEU A 57 23.92 23.83 -18.07
N PRO A 58 23.06 24.81 -17.74
CA PRO A 58 22.46 25.69 -18.75
C PRO A 58 23.43 26.71 -19.35
N THR A 59 24.69 26.77 -18.88
CA THR A 59 25.72 27.58 -19.55
C THR A 59 26.31 26.89 -20.78
N GLY A 60 26.24 25.55 -20.86
CA GLY A 60 26.83 24.76 -21.93
C GLY A 60 28.37 24.69 -21.93
N LEU A 61 29.04 25.37 -20.98
CA LEU A 61 30.49 25.33 -20.85
C LEU A 61 30.96 24.13 -20.04
N GLU A 62 30.15 23.66 -19.09
CA GLU A 62 30.46 22.51 -18.28
C GLU A 62 30.28 21.21 -19.06
N ARG A 63 31.28 20.32 -18.98
CA ARG A 63 31.22 19.00 -19.62
C ARG A 63 30.42 18.03 -18.75
N PRO A 64 29.40 17.35 -19.30
CA PRO A 64 28.63 16.39 -18.53
C PRO A 64 29.49 15.18 -18.16
N PHE A 65 29.79 15.05 -16.88
CA PHE A 65 30.53 13.94 -16.30
C PHE A 65 29.63 13.12 -15.37
N ARG A 66 29.01 12.06 -15.91
CA ARG A 66 28.05 11.18 -15.20
C ARG A 66 28.64 9.81 -14.86
N LEU A 67 29.97 9.71 -14.73
CA LEU A 67 30.65 8.43 -14.51
C LEU A 67 30.18 7.76 -13.20
N SER A 68 30.02 8.50 -12.12
CA SER A 68 29.54 7.93 -10.84
C SER A 68 28.12 7.35 -10.95
N GLU A 69 27.24 8.00 -11.71
CA GLU A 69 25.87 7.51 -11.94
C GLU A 69 25.88 6.24 -12.81
N PHE A 70 26.70 6.23 -13.86
CA PHE A 70 26.92 5.05 -14.70
C PHE A 70 27.45 3.86 -13.89
N LEU A 71 28.46 4.08 -13.04
CA LEU A 71 29.02 3.02 -12.18
C LEU A 71 28.02 2.55 -11.10
N ALA A 72 27.15 3.44 -10.62
CA ALA A 72 26.16 3.11 -9.60
C ALA A 72 24.93 2.36 -10.16
N GLU A 73 24.53 2.62 -11.40
CA GLU A 73 23.35 1.99 -12.00
C GLU A 73 23.73 0.95 -13.06
N TYR A 74 24.34 1.38 -14.16
CA TYR A 74 24.61 0.52 -15.32
C TYR A 74 25.58 -0.61 -14.98
N GLN A 75 26.67 -0.31 -14.26
CA GLN A 75 27.62 -1.34 -13.88
C GLN A 75 27.04 -2.33 -12.85
N GLN A 76 26.18 -1.87 -11.93
CA GLN A 76 25.57 -2.74 -10.91
C GLN A 76 24.46 -3.61 -11.50
N GLN A 77 23.72 -3.11 -12.49
CA GLN A 77 22.66 -3.86 -13.17
C GLN A 77 23.21 -4.83 -14.23
N HIS A 78 24.41 -4.57 -14.75
CA HIS A 78 25.02 -5.42 -15.76
C HIS A 78 25.45 -6.77 -15.17
N VAL A 79 24.70 -7.80 -15.50
CA VAL A 79 25.02 -9.21 -15.20
C VAL A 79 25.18 -9.92 -16.55
N PRO A 80 26.33 -10.58 -16.82
CA PRO A 80 26.49 -11.39 -18.03
C PRO A 80 25.40 -12.45 -18.13
N ILE A 81 24.95 -12.76 -19.35
CA ILE A 81 23.81 -13.67 -19.57
C ILE A 81 24.06 -15.04 -18.95
N GLU A 82 25.29 -15.55 -19.02
CA GLU A 82 25.68 -16.82 -18.42
C GLU A 82 25.51 -16.76 -16.91
N VAL A 83 25.92 -15.66 -16.27
CA VAL A 83 25.75 -15.49 -14.83
C VAL A 83 24.27 -15.37 -14.48
N GLU A 84 23.47 -14.63 -15.26
CA GLU A 84 22.04 -14.46 -15.01
C GLU A 84 21.27 -15.79 -15.08
N GLU A 85 21.57 -16.62 -16.07
CA GLU A 85 20.97 -17.95 -16.22
C GLU A 85 21.29 -18.84 -15.02
N TRP A 86 22.55 -18.89 -14.59
CA TRP A 86 22.96 -19.70 -13.45
C TRP A 86 22.50 -19.14 -12.11
N LEU A 87 22.41 -17.81 -11.94
CA LEU A 87 21.92 -17.18 -10.70
C LEU A 87 20.50 -17.63 -10.34
N LYS A 88 19.65 -17.91 -11.35
CA LYS A 88 18.30 -18.46 -11.15
C LYS A 88 18.33 -19.85 -10.51
N CYS A 89 19.38 -20.64 -10.75
CA CYS A 89 19.57 -21.96 -10.15
C CYS A 89 20.13 -21.92 -8.72
N PHE A 90 20.79 -20.82 -8.33
CA PHE A 90 21.38 -20.63 -6.99
C PHE A 90 20.49 -19.82 -6.05
N VAL A 91 19.19 -19.68 -6.39
CA VAL A 91 18.21 -19.13 -5.47
C VAL A 91 18.10 -20.04 -4.26
N ARG A 92 18.14 -19.44 -3.07
CA ARG A 92 18.05 -20.18 -1.80
C ARG A 92 16.71 -20.89 -1.68
N ASN A 93 16.69 -21.96 -0.88
CA ASN A 93 15.47 -22.70 -0.63
C ASN A 93 14.45 -21.79 0.11
N PRO A 94 13.28 -21.49 -0.48
CA PRO A 94 12.31 -20.56 0.12
C PRO A 94 11.80 -21.04 1.47
N TYR A 95 11.71 -22.36 1.67
CA TYR A 95 11.31 -22.94 2.95
C TYR A 95 12.34 -22.65 4.06
N GLU A 96 13.63 -22.84 3.79
CA GLU A 96 14.69 -22.57 4.76
C GLU A 96 14.77 -21.08 5.09
N GLU A 97 14.65 -20.21 4.09
CA GLU A 97 14.63 -18.76 4.33
C GLU A 97 13.45 -18.31 5.19
N LEU A 98 12.28 -18.93 5.01
CA LEU A 98 11.10 -18.66 5.83
C LEU A 98 11.26 -19.19 7.26
N ALA A 99 11.80 -20.40 7.42
CA ALA A 99 12.07 -21.01 8.73
C ALA A 99 13.12 -20.21 9.52
N ASP A 100 14.15 -19.70 8.85
CA ASP A 100 15.16 -18.83 9.44
C ASP A 100 14.57 -17.47 9.82
N ALA A 101 13.78 -16.84 8.93
CA ALA A 101 13.14 -15.55 9.21
C ALA A 101 12.18 -15.61 10.40
N THR A 102 11.39 -16.68 10.51
CA THR A 102 10.49 -16.91 11.66
C THR A 102 11.26 -17.16 12.95
N SER A 103 12.35 -17.92 12.89
CA SER A 103 13.23 -18.19 14.04
C SER A 103 13.94 -16.92 14.53
N GLU A 104 14.47 -16.10 13.61
CA GLU A 104 15.06 -14.79 13.93
C GLU A 104 14.03 -13.88 14.60
N LEU A 105 12.82 -13.76 14.02
CA LEU A 105 11.75 -12.93 14.58
C LEU A 105 11.36 -13.36 15.99
N LEU A 106 11.20 -14.66 16.23
CA LEU A 106 10.83 -15.20 17.54
C LEU A 106 11.89 -14.88 18.59
N LYS A 107 13.18 -15.07 18.25
CA LYS A 107 14.29 -14.72 19.13
C LYS A 107 14.24 -13.23 19.52
N TYR A 108 14.03 -12.34 18.56
CA TYR A 108 13.90 -10.92 18.87
C TYR A 108 12.68 -10.61 19.74
N LEU A 109 11.52 -11.25 19.52
CA LEU A 109 10.32 -11.05 20.35
C LEU A 109 10.53 -11.47 21.81
N GLU A 110 11.33 -12.50 22.04
CA GLU A 110 11.73 -12.97 23.37
C GLU A 110 12.66 -11.99 24.08
N GLU A 111 13.64 -11.43 23.36
CA GLU A 111 14.65 -10.51 23.90
C GLU A 111 14.09 -9.11 24.26
N VAL A 112 12.97 -8.68 23.68
CA VAL A 112 12.42 -7.33 23.95
C VAL A 112 11.99 -7.18 25.41
N PRO A 113 12.42 -6.13 26.15
CA PRO A 113 11.96 -5.93 27.53
C PRO A 113 10.45 -5.64 27.60
N ARG A 114 9.81 -6.04 28.70
CA ARG A 114 8.41 -5.68 28.95
C ARG A 114 8.32 -4.18 29.24
N ARG A 115 7.23 -3.55 28.79
CA ARG A 115 6.95 -2.16 29.08
C ARG A 115 6.70 -1.98 30.57
N GLU A 116 7.39 -1.02 31.17
CA GLU A 116 7.14 -0.63 32.56
C GLU A 116 5.81 0.15 32.67
N ASN A 117 4.96 -0.30 33.59
CA ASN A 117 3.71 0.37 33.91
C ASN A 117 3.97 1.50 34.91
N THR A 118 4.15 2.71 34.39
CA THR A 118 4.39 3.92 35.17
C THR A 118 3.06 4.53 35.64
N ARG A 119 3.02 5.06 36.88
CA ARG A 119 1.86 5.80 37.41
C ARG A 119 1.97 7.27 37.03
N GLY A 120 0.88 7.87 36.55
CA GLY A 120 0.78 9.32 36.28
C GLY A 120 1.23 9.78 34.89
N TYR A 121 1.94 8.95 34.13
CA TYR A 121 2.27 9.22 32.72
C TYR A 121 2.38 7.91 31.93
N ARG A 122 2.28 8.00 30.60
CA ARG A 122 2.50 6.86 29.70
C ARG A 122 3.97 6.76 29.34
N SER A 123 4.62 5.66 29.71
CA SER A 123 5.99 5.34 29.29
C SER A 123 6.10 5.28 27.77
N ILE A 124 7.24 5.70 27.21
CA ILE A 124 7.48 5.63 25.77
C ILE A 124 7.62 4.17 25.36
N GLU A 125 6.94 3.76 24.30
CA GLU A 125 7.05 2.41 23.75
C GLU A 125 8.45 2.17 23.17
N SER A 126 8.99 0.97 23.36
CA SER A 126 10.29 0.57 22.83
C SER A 126 10.37 0.74 21.30
N GLY A 127 11.56 1.11 20.83
CA GLY A 127 11.85 1.16 19.41
C GLY A 127 11.86 -0.25 18.80
N VAL A 128 11.41 -0.36 17.55
CA VAL A 128 11.24 -1.64 16.82
C VAL A 128 12.26 -1.76 15.69
N SER A 129 13.33 -0.96 15.71
CA SER A 129 14.33 -0.91 14.63
C SER A 129 15.06 -2.24 14.42
N SER A 130 15.27 -3.03 15.49
CA SER A 130 15.89 -4.36 15.42
C SER A 130 15.07 -5.37 14.60
N PHE A 131 13.77 -5.17 14.47
CA PHE A 131 12.88 -6.06 13.73
C PHE A 131 12.81 -5.75 12.24
N ALA A 132 13.33 -4.60 11.78
CA ALA A 132 13.15 -4.18 10.38
C ALA A 132 13.72 -5.19 9.37
N ALA A 133 14.92 -5.73 9.62
CA ALA A 133 15.54 -6.70 8.72
C ALA A 133 14.87 -8.09 8.77
N PRO A 134 14.64 -8.71 9.96
CA PRO A 134 13.91 -9.97 10.05
C PRO A 134 12.48 -9.90 9.50
N LEU A 135 11.77 -8.80 9.78
CA LEU A 135 10.42 -8.59 9.27
C LEU A 135 10.43 -8.47 7.75
N ALA A 136 11.34 -7.71 7.16
CA ALA A 136 11.46 -7.60 5.70
C ALA A 136 11.74 -8.96 5.02
N LYS A 137 12.49 -9.85 5.66
CA LYS A 137 12.68 -11.23 5.16
C LYS A 137 11.37 -12.01 5.20
N PHE A 138 10.66 -11.99 6.34
CA PHE A 138 9.37 -12.66 6.51
C PHE A 138 8.31 -12.15 5.51
N GLU A 139 8.22 -10.82 5.35
CA GLU A 139 7.34 -10.16 4.40
C GLU A 139 7.63 -10.57 2.95
N ARG A 140 8.92 -10.64 2.58
CA ARG A 140 9.34 -11.04 1.23
C ARG A 140 8.98 -12.50 0.93
N GLN A 141 9.16 -13.42 1.88
CA GLN A 141 8.88 -14.85 1.67
C GLN A 141 7.39 -15.15 1.58
N LEU A 142 6.56 -14.47 2.37
CA LEU A 142 5.10 -14.70 2.36
C LEU A 142 4.35 -13.75 1.43
N ASN A 143 5.03 -12.76 0.84
CA ASN A 143 4.43 -11.69 0.04
C ASN A 143 3.32 -10.93 0.81
N VAL A 144 3.52 -10.72 2.12
CA VAL A 144 2.62 -9.97 2.99
C VAL A 144 3.37 -8.78 3.55
N ARG A 145 2.75 -7.61 3.61
CA ARG A 145 3.34 -6.41 4.23
C ARG A 145 2.80 -6.21 5.64
N VAL A 146 3.67 -6.21 6.64
CA VAL A 146 3.35 -6.00 8.05
C VAL A 146 3.80 -4.60 8.48
N PRO A 147 2.88 -3.69 8.80
CA PRO A 147 3.25 -2.34 9.23
C PRO A 147 4.10 -2.38 10.51
N SER A 148 5.20 -1.63 10.55
CA SER A 148 6.04 -1.53 11.75
C SER A 148 5.28 -0.95 12.96
N LEU A 149 4.26 -0.13 12.71
CA LEU A 149 3.33 0.37 13.73
C LEU A 149 2.50 -0.76 14.36
N ALA A 150 2.10 -1.77 13.58
CA ALA A 150 1.37 -2.95 14.04
C ALA A 150 2.20 -3.73 15.07
N LEU A 151 3.45 -4.01 14.71
CA LEU A 151 4.40 -4.71 15.58
C LEU A 151 4.67 -3.92 16.86
N ARG A 152 4.89 -2.59 16.74
CA ARG A 152 5.05 -1.72 17.92
C ARG A 152 3.83 -1.76 18.85
N ALA A 153 2.63 -1.73 18.28
CA ALA A 153 1.39 -1.77 19.03
C ALA A 153 1.17 -3.12 19.73
N ALA A 154 1.43 -4.22 19.02
CA ALA A 154 1.35 -5.57 19.56
C ALA A 154 2.32 -5.76 20.72
N LEU A 155 3.57 -5.29 20.60
CA LEU A 155 4.57 -5.32 21.66
C LEU A 155 4.22 -4.42 22.86
N GLY A 156 3.53 -3.31 22.60
CA GLY A 156 3.11 -2.35 23.63
C GLY A 156 1.96 -2.82 24.51
N SER A 157 1.17 -3.81 24.06
CA SER A 157 0.06 -4.41 24.79
C SER A 157 0.48 -5.77 25.35
N ALA A 158 0.32 -6.00 26.66
CA ALA A 158 0.71 -7.27 27.28
C ALA A 158 -0.06 -8.47 26.70
N SER A 159 -1.36 -8.32 26.43
CA SER A 159 -2.20 -9.40 25.90
C SER A 159 -1.85 -9.75 24.45
N LEU A 160 -1.68 -8.74 23.59
CA LEU A 160 -1.31 -8.97 22.18
C LEU A 160 0.11 -9.48 22.06
N ARG A 161 1.02 -9.05 22.94
CA ARG A 161 2.39 -9.53 22.94
C ARG A 161 2.49 -11.03 23.19
N GLU A 162 1.77 -11.54 24.20
CA GLU A 162 1.80 -12.99 24.49
C GLU A 162 1.13 -13.76 23.34
N ARG A 163 -0.05 -13.31 22.85
CA ARG A 163 -0.68 -13.93 21.66
C ARG A 163 0.24 -13.94 20.44
N LEU A 164 0.94 -12.84 20.18
CA LEU A 164 1.86 -12.75 19.04
C LEU A 164 3.01 -13.75 19.15
N LYS A 165 3.54 -13.98 20.36
CA LYS A 165 4.57 -14.98 20.60
C LYS A 165 4.03 -16.39 20.41
N ASP A 166 2.86 -16.67 20.99
CA ASP A 166 2.21 -17.98 20.90
C ASP A 166 1.88 -18.30 19.43
N ASP A 167 1.24 -17.37 18.71
CA ASP A 167 0.88 -17.53 17.29
C ASP A 167 2.11 -17.75 16.40
N LEU A 168 3.21 -17.02 16.65
CA LEU A 168 4.44 -17.17 15.87
C LEU A 168 5.15 -18.49 16.18
N PHE A 169 5.14 -18.91 17.45
CA PHE A 169 5.69 -20.18 17.88
C PHE A 169 4.92 -21.35 17.25
N GLU A 170 3.58 -21.33 17.35
CA GLU A 170 2.69 -22.32 16.75
C GLU A 170 2.87 -22.39 15.23
N TYR A 171 2.99 -21.23 14.55
CA TYR A 171 3.25 -21.18 13.12
C TYR A 171 4.59 -21.84 12.76
N ARG A 172 5.65 -21.55 13.53
CA ARG A 172 6.97 -22.16 13.33
C ARG A 172 6.93 -23.68 13.50
N GLU A 173 6.25 -24.19 14.53
CA GLU A 173 6.07 -25.64 14.72
C GLU A 173 5.29 -26.27 13.56
N SER A 174 4.31 -25.55 13.02
CA SER A 174 3.51 -26.06 11.88
C SER A 174 4.32 -26.10 10.59
N LEU A 175 5.18 -25.10 10.39
CA LEU A 175 6.12 -25.08 9.28
C LEU A 175 7.11 -26.25 9.37
N SER A 176 7.63 -26.57 10.56
CA SER A 176 8.56 -27.69 10.72
C SER A 176 7.91 -29.06 10.55
N LEU A 177 6.63 -29.20 10.93
CA LEU A 177 5.88 -30.45 10.82
C LEU A 177 5.35 -30.74 9.42
N CYS A 178 4.90 -29.72 8.68
CA CYS A 178 4.12 -29.89 7.45
C CYS A 178 4.73 -29.18 6.24
N GLY A 179 5.84 -28.45 6.40
CA GLY A 179 6.36 -27.54 5.39
C GLY A 179 5.48 -26.31 5.19
N SER A 180 5.73 -25.55 4.12
CA SER A 180 4.94 -24.36 3.79
C SER A 180 3.81 -24.71 2.81
N THR A 181 2.56 -24.67 3.26
CA THR A 181 1.40 -24.95 2.41
C THR A 181 1.17 -23.91 1.31
N PRO A 182 1.34 -22.58 1.55
CA PRO A 182 1.22 -21.59 0.48
C PRO A 182 2.15 -21.86 -0.70
N HIS A 183 3.41 -22.22 -0.43
CA HIS A 183 4.38 -22.58 -1.48
C HIS A 183 3.96 -23.83 -2.25
N ARG A 184 3.43 -24.86 -1.56
CA ARG A 184 2.92 -26.08 -2.19
C ARG A 184 1.72 -25.80 -3.10
N ARG A 185 0.80 -24.91 -2.69
CA ARG A 185 -0.34 -24.50 -3.53
C ARG A 185 0.12 -23.78 -4.78
N LEU A 186 1.02 -22.80 -4.64
CA LEU A 186 1.58 -22.07 -5.77
C LEU A 186 2.31 -22.99 -6.74
N ALA A 187 3.13 -23.92 -6.22
CA ALA A 187 3.81 -24.91 -7.04
C ALA A 187 2.81 -25.78 -7.80
N ARG A 188 1.74 -26.25 -7.16
CA ARG A 188 0.69 -27.05 -7.81
C ARG A 188 0.01 -26.28 -8.94
N VAL A 189 -0.41 -25.03 -8.71
CA VAL A 189 -1.02 -24.19 -9.76
C VAL A 189 -0.06 -24.03 -10.94
N ALA A 190 1.22 -23.77 -10.68
CA ALA A 190 2.23 -23.65 -11.74
C ALA A 190 2.43 -24.96 -12.53
N PHE A 191 2.42 -26.12 -11.84
CA PHE A 191 2.49 -27.42 -12.52
C PHE A 191 1.24 -27.72 -13.34
N ASP A 192 0.05 -27.43 -12.81
CA ASP A 192 -1.23 -27.64 -13.51
C ASP A 192 -1.33 -26.73 -14.77
N GLU A 193 -0.83 -25.49 -14.70
CA GLU A 193 -0.71 -24.60 -15.86
C GLU A 193 0.25 -25.13 -16.93
N LEU A 194 1.41 -25.66 -16.52
CA LEU A 194 2.38 -26.27 -17.44
C LEU A 194 1.85 -27.54 -18.12
N LEU A 195 0.99 -28.29 -17.43
CA LEU A 195 0.37 -29.51 -17.94
C LEU A 195 -0.82 -29.23 -18.89
N THR A 196 -1.47 -28.07 -18.76
CA THR A 196 -2.62 -27.66 -19.59
C THR A 196 -2.26 -26.89 -20.84
N LEU A 197 -0.98 -26.48 -21.01
CA LEU A 197 -0.47 -25.98 -22.28
C LEU A 197 -0.63 -27.06 -23.37
N PRO A 198 -1.23 -26.75 -24.53
CA PRO A 198 -1.30 -27.71 -25.63
C PRO A 198 0.13 -28.04 -26.06
N ARG A 199 0.60 -29.24 -25.69
CA ARG A 199 1.87 -29.78 -26.16
C ARG A 199 1.87 -29.68 -27.68
N SER A 200 2.70 -28.80 -28.22
CA SER A 200 3.07 -28.84 -29.63
C SER A 200 3.65 -30.23 -29.90
N SER A 201 2.94 -30.97 -30.75
CA SER A 201 3.36 -32.15 -31.50
C SER A 201 4.76 -32.69 -31.21
N GLY A 202 4.86 -33.85 -30.56
CA GLY A 202 6.11 -34.62 -30.51
C GLY A 202 6.14 -35.70 -29.44
N VAL A 203 5.73 -36.92 -29.82
CA VAL A 203 6.08 -38.20 -29.18
C VAL A 203 5.56 -38.43 -27.75
N SER A 204 4.34 -38.96 -27.68
CA SER A 204 3.90 -39.78 -26.55
C SER A 204 4.56 -41.17 -26.70
N GLU A 205 5.70 -41.35 -26.04
CA GLU A 205 6.20 -42.69 -25.75
C GLU A 205 5.55 -43.19 -24.46
N LYS A 206 4.97 -44.38 -24.56
CA LYS A 206 4.28 -45.12 -23.50
C LYS A 206 5.23 -45.39 -22.34
N ILE A 207 5.00 -44.74 -21.21
CA ILE A 207 5.57 -45.11 -19.91
C ILE A 207 4.49 -45.93 -19.18
N ASP A 208 4.16 -47.11 -19.70
CA ASP A 208 3.16 -48.01 -19.10
C ASP A 208 3.77 -49.06 -18.14
N ASN A 209 5.07 -48.97 -17.79
CA ASN A 209 5.76 -50.06 -17.08
C ASN A 209 6.58 -49.66 -15.84
N LEU A 210 6.19 -48.60 -15.13
CA LEU A 210 6.74 -48.30 -13.79
C LEU A 210 5.66 -47.86 -12.78
N GLU A 211 4.44 -48.37 -12.90
CA GLU A 211 3.48 -48.34 -11.78
C GLU A 211 3.88 -49.40 -10.75
N GLY A 212 4.90 -49.08 -9.94
CA GLY A 212 5.07 -49.75 -8.66
C GLY A 212 3.83 -49.50 -7.82
N GLN A 213 3.18 -50.56 -7.35
CA GLN A 213 2.05 -50.50 -6.42
C GLN A 213 2.50 -49.87 -5.09
N ILE A 214 2.52 -48.54 -5.04
CA ILE A 214 2.53 -47.79 -3.79
C ILE A 214 1.14 -48.03 -3.17
N SER A 215 1.07 -48.57 -1.95
CA SER A 215 -0.24 -48.82 -1.32
C SER A 215 -1.07 -47.53 -1.31
N GLU A 216 -2.38 -47.62 -1.53
CA GLU A 216 -3.28 -46.46 -1.60
C GLU A 216 -3.09 -45.50 -0.41
N THR A 217 -2.79 -46.04 0.77
CA THR A 217 -2.47 -45.29 1.98
C THR A 217 -1.15 -44.51 1.93
N ILE A 218 -0.11 -45.04 1.29
CA ILE A 218 1.16 -44.34 1.07
C ILE A 218 1.01 -43.36 -0.09
N SER A 219 0.22 -43.69 -1.12
CA SER A 219 -0.12 -42.78 -2.22
C SER A 219 -0.95 -41.59 -1.73
N GLU A 220 -1.89 -41.79 -0.79
CA GLU A 220 -2.62 -40.70 -0.13
C GLU A 220 -1.75 -39.92 0.86
N ALA A 221 -0.85 -40.58 1.60
CA ALA A 221 0.07 -39.89 2.51
C ALA A 221 1.10 -39.03 1.76
N VAL A 222 1.74 -39.59 0.73
CA VAL A 222 2.66 -38.87 -0.16
C VAL A 222 1.89 -37.86 -1.00
N GLY A 223 0.71 -38.22 -1.50
CA GLY A 223 -0.18 -37.33 -2.25
C GLY A 223 -0.71 -36.17 -1.41
N SER A 224 -0.96 -36.32 -0.11
CA SER A 224 -1.36 -35.23 0.79
C SER A 224 -0.18 -34.38 1.29
N TYR A 225 1.03 -34.92 1.25
CA TYR A 225 2.26 -34.17 1.48
C TYR A 225 2.68 -33.35 0.25
N VAL A 226 2.51 -33.92 -0.95
CA VAL A 226 2.89 -33.33 -2.24
C VAL A 226 1.78 -32.44 -2.82
N SER A 227 0.51 -32.78 -2.58
CA SER A 227 -0.66 -31.99 -3.00
C SER A 227 -1.43 -31.46 -1.79
N PRO A 228 -1.54 -30.13 -1.63
CA PRO A 228 -2.25 -29.54 -0.51
C PRO A 228 -3.75 -29.85 -0.60
N LYS A 229 -4.39 -30.04 0.57
CA LYS A 229 -5.85 -30.17 0.68
C LYS A 229 -6.52 -28.92 0.11
N SER A 230 -7.72 -29.06 -0.47
CA SER A 230 -8.49 -27.89 -0.93
C SER A 230 -8.84 -26.95 0.23
N SER A 231 -9.10 -27.51 1.41
CA SER A 231 -9.33 -26.78 2.66
C SER A 231 -8.09 -26.06 3.18
N THR A 232 -8.29 -25.05 4.01
CA THR A 232 -7.22 -24.32 4.72
C THR A 232 -6.43 -25.27 5.63
N SER A 233 -5.10 -25.26 5.53
CA SER A 233 -4.22 -26.10 6.35
C SER A 233 -3.96 -25.49 7.75
N ASP A 234 -3.30 -26.23 8.63
CA ASP A 234 -3.02 -25.78 10.00
C ASP A 234 -2.01 -24.61 10.05
N ASP A 235 -0.96 -24.66 9.21
CA ASP A 235 0.01 -23.56 9.08
C ASP A 235 -0.65 -22.30 8.51
N GLU A 236 -1.55 -22.42 7.53
CA GLU A 236 -2.35 -21.30 7.01
C GLU A 236 -3.26 -20.71 8.10
N LYS A 237 -3.93 -21.54 8.90
CA LYS A 237 -4.77 -21.08 10.03
C LYS A 237 -3.97 -20.29 11.05
N LYS A 238 -2.78 -20.76 11.40
CA LYS A 238 -1.88 -20.09 12.37
C LYS A 238 -1.29 -18.81 11.79
N LEU A 239 -0.94 -18.79 10.49
CA LEU A 239 -0.53 -17.58 9.80
C LEU A 239 -1.64 -16.53 9.77
N ILE A 240 -2.88 -16.94 9.48
CA ILE A 240 -4.05 -16.06 9.48
C ILE A 240 -4.28 -15.46 10.87
N ARG A 241 -4.15 -16.26 11.93
CA ARG A 241 -4.23 -15.78 13.33
C ARG A 241 -3.13 -14.76 13.64
N LEU A 242 -1.88 -15.09 13.34
CA LEU A 242 -0.71 -14.22 13.54
C LEU A 242 -0.90 -12.85 12.88
N LEU A 243 -1.32 -12.84 11.62
CA LEU A 243 -1.57 -11.63 10.85
C LEU A 243 -2.82 -10.88 11.33
N THR A 244 -3.84 -11.59 11.80
CA THR A 244 -4.98 -10.97 12.50
C THR A 244 -4.53 -10.25 13.77
N THR A 245 -3.61 -10.83 14.56
CA THR A 245 -3.02 -10.19 15.74
C THR A 245 -2.26 -8.90 15.37
N PHE A 246 -1.54 -8.87 14.24
CA PHE A 246 -0.96 -7.63 13.73
C PHE A 246 -2.03 -6.60 13.33
N SER A 247 -3.11 -7.02 12.67
CA SER A 247 -4.21 -6.13 12.30
C SER A 247 -4.89 -5.50 13.53
N GLU A 248 -5.05 -6.26 14.62
CA GLU A 248 -5.56 -5.73 15.90
C GLU A 248 -4.62 -4.65 16.45
N GLY A 249 -3.30 -4.85 16.33
CA GLY A 249 -2.30 -3.84 16.65
C GLY A 249 -2.45 -2.54 15.84
N CYS A 250 -2.70 -2.64 14.54
CA CYS A 250 -3.00 -1.47 13.68
C CYS A 250 -4.26 -0.73 14.15
N VAL A 251 -5.34 -1.46 14.42
CA VAL A 251 -6.61 -0.89 14.90
C VAL A 251 -6.42 -0.16 16.22
N LEU A 252 -5.62 -0.70 17.16
CA LEU A 252 -5.30 -0.04 18.43
C LEU A 252 -4.58 1.31 18.27
N LYS A 253 -3.86 1.51 17.16
CA LYS A 253 -3.17 2.76 16.84
C LYS A 253 -3.95 3.65 15.88
N GLU A 254 -5.21 3.33 15.63
CA GLU A 254 -6.10 4.03 14.68
C GLU A 254 -5.56 4.02 13.23
N ASP A 255 -4.68 3.08 12.86
CA ASP A 255 -4.16 2.88 11.50
C ASP A 255 -5.02 1.85 10.74
N TYR A 256 -6.24 2.27 10.42
CA TYR A 256 -7.25 1.37 9.85
C TYR A 256 -6.97 0.96 8.40
N ASP A 257 -6.28 1.80 7.62
CA ASP A 257 -5.95 1.52 6.22
C ASP A 257 -4.93 0.37 6.13
N SER A 258 -3.91 0.41 6.98
CA SER A 258 -2.95 -0.69 7.07
C SER A 258 -3.56 -1.97 7.62
N ALA A 259 -4.48 -1.87 8.61
CA ALA A 259 -5.23 -3.02 9.10
C ALA A 259 -6.05 -3.68 7.98
N LEU A 260 -6.77 -2.86 7.18
CA LEU A 260 -7.57 -3.34 6.05
C LEU A 260 -6.70 -3.99 4.98
N SER A 261 -5.57 -3.39 4.61
CA SER A 261 -4.63 -3.96 3.63
C SER A 261 -4.10 -5.32 4.09
N LEU A 262 -3.73 -5.44 5.36
CA LEU A 262 -3.20 -6.67 5.93
C LEU A 262 -4.29 -7.75 5.97
N LEU A 263 -5.49 -7.43 6.46
CA LEU A 263 -6.63 -8.36 6.49
C LEU A 263 -7.08 -8.78 5.09
N SER A 264 -7.01 -7.89 4.11
CA SER A 264 -7.34 -8.24 2.72
C SER A 264 -6.31 -9.20 2.12
N SER A 265 -5.03 -9.06 2.47
CA SER A 265 -4.00 -10.01 2.05
C SER A 265 -4.20 -11.41 2.63
N LEU A 266 -4.89 -11.53 3.78
CA LEU A 266 -5.19 -12.83 4.39
C LEU A 266 -6.08 -13.72 3.55
N LEU A 267 -6.94 -13.13 2.72
CA LEU A 267 -7.85 -13.87 1.84
C LEU A 267 -7.11 -14.77 0.84
N SER A 268 -5.81 -14.51 0.60
CA SER A 268 -4.98 -15.39 -0.24
C SER A 268 -4.55 -16.69 0.45
N PHE A 269 -4.67 -16.77 1.78
CA PHE A 269 -4.29 -17.95 2.59
C PHE A 269 -5.49 -18.71 3.13
N SER A 270 -6.70 -18.14 3.03
CA SER A 270 -7.92 -18.76 3.51
C SER A 270 -8.66 -19.44 2.34
N HIS A 271 -9.08 -20.68 2.58
CA HIS A 271 -9.71 -21.54 1.58
C HIS A 271 -10.92 -22.31 2.14
N ASP A 272 -11.28 -22.04 3.42
CA ASP A 272 -12.46 -22.58 4.09
C ASP A 272 -13.48 -21.45 4.22
N ASP A 273 -14.75 -21.69 3.84
CA ASP A 273 -15.82 -20.69 3.93
C ASP A 273 -15.95 -20.08 5.33
N ASP A 274 -15.82 -20.90 6.39
CA ASP A 274 -15.85 -20.47 7.79
C ASP A 274 -14.73 -19.46 8.11
N ILE A 275 -13.53 -19.65 7.56
CA ILE A 275 -12.37 -18.78 7.80
C ILE A 275 -12.46 -17.54 6.93
N ASP A 276 -12.82 -17.69 5.67
CA ASP A 276 -13.05 -16.58 4.74
C ASP A 276 -14.11 -15.62 5.32
N ALA A 277 -15.20 -16.15 5.88
CA ALA A 277 -16.23 -15.34 6.53
C ALA A 277 -15.68 -14.51 7.71
N ILE A 278 -14.76 -15.07 8.51
CA ILE A 278 -14.10 -14.37 9.61
C ILE A 278 -13.16 -13.28 9.09
N VAL A 279 -12.32 -13.60 8.09
CA VAL A 279 -11.39 -12.65 7.48
C VAL A 279 -12.15 -11.49 6.83
N HIS A 280 -13.19 -11.77 6.05
CA HIS A 280 -14.10 -10.77 5.49
C HIS A 280 -14.78 -9.93 6.57
N SER A 281 -15.22 -10.52 7.67
CA SER A 281 -15.81 -9.77 8.80
C SER A 281 -14.80 -8.82 9.46
N ASN A 282 -13.57 -9.26 9.65
CA ASN A 282 -12.51 -8.42 10.22
C ASN A 282 -12.13 -7.29 9.25
N ALA A 283 -11.95 -7.59 7.96
CA ALA A 283 -11.68 -6.59 6.92
C ALA A 283 -12.79 -5.55 6.84
N SER A 284 -14.06 -5.97 6.88
CA SER A 284 -15.21 -5.05 6.91
C SER A 284 -15.20 -4.15 8.15
N THR A 285 -14.83 -4.69 9.31
CA THR A 285 -14.68 -3.89 10.54
C THR A 285 -13.60 -2.82 10.39
N ALA A 286 -12.42 -3.18 9.88
CA ALA A 286 -11.34 -2.22 9.60
C ALA A 286 -11.77 -1.15 8.59
N ALA A 287 -12.46 -1.55 7.51
CA ALA A 287 -12.98 -0.63 6.49
C ALA A 287 -14.03 0.35 7.06
N ILE A 288 -14.93 -0.09 7.95
CA ILE A 288 -15.90 0.80 8.62
C ILE A 288 -15.16 1.85 9.46
N LEU A 289 -14.16 1.43 10.24
CA LEU A 289 -13.38 2.33 11.09
C LEU A 289 -12.55 3.33 10.26
N GLY A 290 -11.98 2.88 9.14
CA GLY A 290 -11.28 3.71 8.16
C GLY A 290 -12.20 4.63 7.34
N GLY A 291 -13.50 4.36 7.33
CA GLY A 291 -14.50 5.09 6.55
C GLY A 291 -14.50 4.73 5.05
N HIS A 292 -14.11 3.50 4.71
CA HIS A 292 -14.22 2.91 3.36
C HIS A 292 -15.51 2.11 3.25
N TYR A 293 -16.65 2.80 3.28
CA TYR A 293 -17.95 2.14 3.46
C TYR A 293 -18.35 1.20 2.32
N LYS A 294 -17.93 1.47 1.07
CA LYS A 294 -18.19 0.57 -0.06
C LYS A 294 -17.41 -0.75 0.05
N GLU A 295 -16.14 -0.67 0.44
CA GLU A 295 -15.32 -1.87 0.69
C GLU A 295 -15.85 -2.64 1.91
N ALA A 296 -16.22 -1.93 2.97
CA ALA A 296 -16.88 -2.54 4.13
C ALA A 296 -18.17 -3.29 3.76
N GLU A 297 -18.99 -2.71 2.88
CA GLU A 297 -20.21 -3.32 2.38
C GLU A 297 -19.90 -4.60 1.58
N PHE A 298 -18.91 -4.56 0.69
CA PHE A 298 -18.46 -5.73 -0.06
C PHE A 298 -18.03 -6.85 0.89
N HIS A 299 -17.10 -6.59 1.80
CA HIS A 299 -16.61 -7.61 2.72
C HIS A 299 -17.70 -8.10 3.69
N GLY A 300 -18.57 -7.21 4.20
CA GLY A 300 -19.68 -7.60 5.08
C GLY A 300 -20.69 -8.50 4.37
N ARG A 301 -21.00 -8.22 3.09
CA ARG A 301 -21.85 -9.07 2.26
C ARG A 301 -21.19 -10.42 1.98
N GLN A 302 -19.90 -10.46 1.65
CA GLN A 302 -19.20 -11.74 1.44
C GLN A 302 -19.19 -12.59 2.70
N ALA A 303 -18.91 -11.99 3.86
CA ALA A 303 -19.00 -12.68 5.13
C ALA A 303 -20.41 -13.27 5.35
N ALA A 304 -21.47 -12.52 5.07
CA ALA A 304 -22.85 -13.00 5.22
C ALA A 304 -23.26 -14.10 4.23
N LEU A 305 -22.63 -14.17 3.05
CA LEU A 305 -22.87 -15.22 2.05
C LEU A 305 -22.14 -16.52 2.39
N LEU A 306 -20.94 -16.39 2.96
CA LEU A 306 -20.09 -17.51 3.36
C LEU A 306 -20.43 -18.03 4.76
N GLU A 307 -21.16 -17.24 5.56
CA GLU A 307 -21.56 -17.64 6.91
C GLU A 307 -22.45 -18.90 6.82
N PRO A 308 -22.07 -20.00 7.49
CA PRO A 308 -22.80 -21.25 7.41
C PRO A 308 -24.23 -21.06 7.91
N GLN A 309 -25.17 -21.74 7.26
CA GLN A 309 -26.58 -21.78 7.68
C GLN A 309 -26.67 -22.14 9.18
N PRO A 310 -27.55 -21.48 9.94
CA PRO A 310 -27.67 -21.70 11.37
C PRO A 310 -28.02 -23.17 11.67
N VAL A 311 -27.04 -23.92 12.19
CA VAL A 311 -27.26 -25.27 12.72
C VAL A 311 -27.64 -25.13 14.20
N SER A 312 -28.52 -26.00 14.70
CA SER A 312 -29.01 -25.99 16.09
C SER A 312 -27.90 -26.01 17.18
N SER A 313 -26.67 -26.36 16.82
CA SER A 313 -25.48 -26.34 17.68
C SER A 313 -24.68 -25.04 17.67
N ARG A 314 -24.80 -24.19 16.64
CA ARG A 314 -24.06 -22.91 16.49
C ARG A 314 -24.99 -21.73 16.80
N LYS A 315 -24.94 -21.23 18.04
CA LYS A 315 -25.64 -20.01 18.49
C LYS A 315 -24.97 -18.70 18.03
N SER A 316 -23.82 -18.78 17.37
CA SER A 316 -23.02 -17.63 16.95
C SER A 316 -23.00 -17.51 15.43
N GLY A 317 -23.56 -16.42 14.92
CA GLY A 317 -23.56 -16.06 13.50
C GLY A 317 -24.32 -14.74 13.30
N GLY A 318 -24.25 -14.15 12.11
CA GLY A 318 -24.88 -12.87 11.76
C GLY A 318 -23.92 -11.68 11.77
N ARG A 319 -22.62 -11.89 12.02
CA ARG A 319 -21.63 -10.79 12.05
C ARG A 319 -21.50 -10.13 10.68
N GLY A 320 -21.56 -10.90 9.59
CA GLY A 320 -21.56 -10.36 8.23
C GLY A 320 -22.73 -9.41 7.99
N TYR A 321 -23.95 -9.81 8.39
CA TYR A 321 -25.16 -8.98 8.30
C TYR A 321 -25.08 -7.69 9.14
N VAL A 322 -24.55 -7.77 10.36
CA VAL A 322 -24.31 -6.60 11.23
C VAL A 322 -23.42 -5.58 10.52
N LEU A 323 -22.29 -6.04 10.00
CA LEU A 323 -21.29 -5.17 9.37
C LEU A 323 -21.79 -4.61 8.03
N TRP A 324 -22.47 -5.43 7.23
CA TRP A 324 -23.10 -5.00 5.98
C TRP A 324 -24.15 -3.92 6.23
N ALA A 325 -25.06 -4.12 7.19
CA ALA A 325 -26.07 -3.13 7.56
C ALA A 325 -25.42 -1.85 8.11
N THR A 326 -24.38 -1.98 8.92
CA THR A 326 -23.64 -0.84 9.46
C THR A 326 -23.00 -0.01 8.35
N ALA A 327 -22.36 -0.66 7.37
CA ALA A 327 -21.79 0.01 6.20
C ALA A 327 -22.85 0.74 5.37
N ALA A 328 -24.01 0.11 5.13
CA ALA A 328 -25.14 0.75 4.44
C ALA A 328 -25.70 1.95 5.22
N ALA A 329 -25.74 1.86 6.55
CA ALA A 329 -26.19 2.95 7.41
C ALA A 329 -25.23 4.16 7.38
N TYR A 330 -23.93 3.92 7.29
CA TYR A 330 -22.92 4.98 7.12
C TYR A 330 -22.95 5.63 5.73
N GLN A 331 -23.45 4.90 4.72
CA GLN A 331 -23.81 5.45 3.41
C GLN A 331 -25.18 6.15 3.39
N GLU A 332 -25.83 6.25 4.56
CA GLU A 332 -27.16 6.85 4.77
C GLU A 332 -28.31 6.14 4.01
N GLU A 333 -28.09 4.89 3.60
CA GLU A 333 -29.12 4.03 3.02
C GLU A 333 -29.92 3.32 4.12
N PHE A 334 -30.56 4.08 5.01
CA PHE A 334 -31.21 3.54 6.23
C PHE A 334 -32.30 2.50 5.96
N ASP A 335 -33.09 2.66 4.89
CA ASP A 335 -34.11 1.68 4.51
C ASP A 335 -33.50 0.36 4.05
N ARG A 336 -32.35 0.43 3.37
CA ARG A 336 -31.62 -0.76 2.92
C ARG A 336 -30.95 -1.44 4.11
N ALA A 337 -30.32 -0.66 4.98
CA ALA A 337 -29.74 -1.16 6.23
C ALA A 337 -30.80 -1.87 7.08
N GLY A 338 -32.01 -1.32 7.19
CA GLY A 338 -33.14 -1.94 7.89
C GLY A 338 -33.48 -3.33 7.32
N ARG A 339 -33.66 -3.44 6.00
CA ARG A 339 -33.94 -4.72 5.33
C ARG A 339 -32.84 -5.76 5.54
N ILE A 340 -31.57 -5.34 5.53
CA ILE A 340 -30.43 -6.23 5.79
C ILE A 340 -30.48 -6.79 7.21
N VAL A 341 -30.78 -5.94 8.20
CA VAL A 341 -30.90 -6.37 9.61
C VAL A 341 -32.09 -7.29 9.81
N GLU A 342 -33.25 -6.99 9.21
CA GLU A 342 -34.44 -7.85 9.26
C GLU A 342 -34.11 -9.25 8.72
N LYS A 343 -33.50 -9.34 7.53
CA LYS A 343 -33.05 -10.61 6.96
C LYS A 343 -32.03 -11.32 7.86
N GLY A 344 -31.10 -10.58 8.47
CA GLY A 344 -30.15 -11.14 9.43
C GLY A 344 -30.84 -11.72 10.66
N LEU A 345 -31.87 -11.05 11.19
CA LEU A 345 -32.64 -11.50 12.35
C LEU A 345 -33.59 -12.66 12.03
N GLU A 346 -34.08 -12.77 10.79
CA GLU A 346 -34.81 -13.96 10.33
C GLU A 346 -33.93 -15.22 10.41
N LEU A 347 -32.65 -15.10 10.07
CA LEU A 347 -31.69 -16.19 10.11
C LEU A 347 -31.10 -16.41 11.52
N PHE A 348 -30.83 -15.33 12.25
CA PHE A 348 -30.14 -15.34 13.54
C PHE A 348 -30.92 -14.55 14.59
N ALA A 349 -32.12 -15.03 14.96
CA ALA A 349 -33.05 -14.32 15.83
C ALA A 349 -32.47 -13.91 17.20
N ASP A 350 -31.59 -14.74 17.76
CA ASP A 350 -30.99 -14.50 19.08
C ASP A 350 -29.75 -13.59 19.04
N ASN A 351 -29.27 -13.14 17.86
CA ASN A 351 -28.07 -12.32 17.77
C ASN A 351 -28.29 -10.93 18.40
N ALA A 352 -27.51 -10.62 19.45
CA ALA A 352 -27.61 -9.37 20.19
C ALA A 352 -27.14 -8.14 19.39
N ASP A 353 -26.11 -8.30 18.55
CA ASP A 353 -25.55 -7.21 17.75
C ASP A 353 -26.53 -6.77 16.66
N LEU A 354 -27.22 -7.70 15.99
CA LEU A 354 -28.27 -7.37 15.01
C LEU A 354 -29.43 -6.61 15.66
N ARG A 355 -29.86 -7.02 16.86
CA ARG A 355 -30.89 -6.30 17.63
C ARG A 355 -30.42 -4.89 18.00
N ALA A 356 -29.17 -4.74 18.46
CA ALA A 356 -28.58 -3.45 18.77
C ALA A 356 -28.46 -2.53 17.54
N VAL A 357 -28.10 -3.06 16.38
CA VAL A 357 -28.09 -2.29 15.12
C VAL A 357 -29.50 -1.87 14.72
N ARG A 358 -30.51 -2.74 14.85
CA ARG A 358 -31.92 -2.40 14.58
C ARG A 358 -32.40 -1.21 15.40
N GLU A 359 -32.11 -1.21 16.71
CA GLU A 359 -32.47 -0.11 17.63
C GLU A 359 -31.75 1.20 17.27
N LYS A 360 -30.46 1.12 16.95
CA LYS A 360 -29.69 2.28 16.47
C LYS A 360 -30.21 2.82 15.14
N LEU A 361 -30.61 1.96 14.21
CA LEU A 361 -31.21 2.37 12.94
C LEU A 361 -32.55 3.06 13.13
N ALA A 362 -33.40 2.55 14.02
CA ALA A 362 -34.71 3.16 14.30
C ALA A 362 -34.55 4.60 14.83
N SER A 363 -33.61 4.82 15.74
CA SER A 363 -33.28 6.16 16.26
C SER A 363 -32.64 7.07 15.20
N ALA A 364 -31.73 6.54 14.37
CA ALA A 364 -31.07 7.30 13.32
C ALA A 364 -32.02 7.71 12.17
N LYS A 365 -32.96 6.83 11.79
CA LYS A 365 -33.94 7.08 10.72
C LYS A 365 -34.89 8.23 11.06
N LEU A 366 -35.31 8.33 12.31
CA LEU A 366 -36.13 9.44 12.79
C LEU A 366 -35.39 10.78 12.64
N ALA A 367 -34.10 10.82 12.98
CA ALA A 367 -33.27 12.01 12.80
C ALA A 367 -33.03 12.35 11.31
N ALA A 368 -32.78 11.34 10.47
CA ALA A 368 -32.49 11.52 9.05
C ALA A 368 -33.69 11.97 8.20
N SER A 369 -34.91 11.63 8.61
CA SER A 369 -36.15 12.06 7.91
C SER A 369 -36.35 13.58 7.84
N SER A 370 -35.53 14.35 8.57
CA SER A 370 -35.52 15.82 8.58
C SER A 370 -34.44 16.46 7.68
N ALA A 371 -33.55 15.67 7.06
CA ALA A 371 -32.37 16.15 6.34
C ALA A 371 -32.50 16.05 4.80
N SER A 372 -32.06 17.10 4.11
CA SER A 372 -32.14 17.31 2.65
C SER A 372 -31.03 16.55 1.86
N PRO A 373 -30.88 16.67 0.51
CA PRO A 373 -30.26 15.66 -0.38
C PRO A 373 -28.72 15.55 -0.32
N LEU A 374 -28.10 15.84 0.83
CA LEU A 374 -26.64 15.86 1.04
C LEU A 374 -26.06 14.52 1.54
N SER A 375 -26.79 13.41 1.35
CA SER A 375 -26.72 12.17 2.15
C SER A 375 -25.41 11.36 2.11
N THR A 376 -24.34 11.86 1.48
CA THR A 376 -23.04 11.19 1.41
C THR A 376 -21.87 12.08 1.82
N ARG A 377 -22.13 13.32 2.28
CA ARG A 377 -21.09 14.34 2.49
C ARG A 377 -20.64 14.50 3.94
N ILE A 378 -21.29 13.86 4.91
CA ILE A 378 -20.91 13.99 6.32
C ILE A 378 -19.70 13.09 6.58
N VAL A 379 -18.58 13.70 6.95
CA VAL A 379 -17.40 12.99 7.43
C VAL A 379 -17.67 12.51 8.86
N ARG A 380 -17.75 11.20 9.05
CA ARG A 380 -18.16 10.58 10.33
C ARG A 380 -17.03 9.84 11.04
N SER A 381 -15.97 9.44 10.33
CA SER A 381 -14.86 8.70 10.93
C SER A 381 -13.60 9.56 11.11
N LYS A 382 -12.83 9.29 12.17
CA LYS A 382 -11.49 9.86 12.35
C LYS A 382 -10.55 9.49 11.20
N GLY A 383 -10.69 8.28 10.64
CA GLY A 383 -9.91 7.84 9.48
C GLY A 383 -10.13 8.73 8.25
N GLN A 384 -11.37 9.14 7.97
CA GLN A 384 -11.67 10.10 6.91
C GLN A 384 -11.09 11.49 7.21
N GLN A 385 -11.16 11.96 8.46
CA GLN A 385 -10.56 13.23 8.86
C GLN A 385 -9.04 13.24 8.70
N ALA A 386 -8.37 12.16 9.11
CA ALA A 386 -6.92 12.00 8.95
C ALA A 386 -6.52 11.98 7.47
N ARG A 387 -7.25 11.25 6.62
CA ARG A 387 -7.03 11.26 5.16
C ARG A 387 -7.27 12.64 4.56
N GLY A 388 -8.30 13.36 5.01
CA GLY A 388 -8.55 14.74 4.60
C GLY A 388 -7.43 15.70 4.99
N LEU A 389 -6.78 15.47 6.13
CA LEU A 389 -5.63 16.27 6.56
C LEU A 389 -4.36 15.94 5.74
N LEU A 390 -4.14 14.67 5.39
CA LEU A 390 -2.94 14.21 4.68
C LEU A 390 -3.01 14.42 3.17
N HIS A 391 -4.19 14.25 2.57
CA HIS A 391 -4.41 14.22 1.13
C HIS A 391 -5.41 15.27 0.64
N GLY A 392 -5.96 16.07 1.54
CA GLY A 392 -6.88 17.14 1.17
C GLY A 392 -6.19 18.26 0.42
N SER A 393 -6.95 18.97 -0.40
CA SER A 393 -6.45 20.11 -1.16
C SER A 393 -6.10 21.27 -0.23
N GLY A 394 -4.84 21.71 -0.26
CA GLY A 394 -4.38 22.86 0.51
C GLY A 394 -4.91 24.18 -0.06
N ARG A 395 -4.87 25.25 0.75
CA ARG A 395 -5.33 26.59 0.32
C ARG A 395 -4.48 27.17 -0.82
N SER A 396 -3.18 26.85 -0.86
CA SER A 396 -2.23 27.48 -1.80
C SER A 396 -1.37 26.48 -2.59
N PHE A 397 -1.43 25.20 -2.27
CA PHE A 397 -0.65 24.13 -2.89
C PHE A 397 -1.45 22.83 -2.85
N ASP A 398 -1.08 21.86 -3.68
CA ASP A 398 -1.79 20.57 -3.80
C ASP A 398 -3.29 20.73 -4.06
N ASN A 399 -3.65 21.73 -4.86
CA ASN A 399 -5.01 21.99 -5.30
C ASN A 399 -5.08 22.16 -6.82
N GLU A 400 -6.31 22.26 -7.34
CA GLU A 400 -6.58 22.38 -8.77
C GLU A 400 -5.98 23.62 -9.46
N PHE A 401 -5.55 24.64 -8.68
CA PHE A 401 -4.96 25.88 -9.20
C PHE A 401 -3.42 25.88 -9.19
N ASP A 402 -2.77 24.98 -8.45
CA ASP A 402 -1.31 24.85 -8.38
C ASP A 402 -0.77 23.96 -9.52
N TRP A 403 -0.92 22.64 -9.37
CA TRP A 403 -0.53 21.64 -10.38
C TRP A 403 -1.68 20.71 -10.69
N ALA A 404 -1.96 20.51 -11.97
CA ALA A 404 -2.85 19.48 -12.47
C ALA A 404 -2.05 18.21 -12.79
N ILE A 405 -2.50 17.07 -12.24
CA ILE A 405 -1.96 15.76 -12.59
C ILE A 405 -2.68 15.27 -13.85
N PHE A 406 -1.93 15.06 -14.93
CA PHE A 406 -2.45 14.43 -16.14
C PHE A 406 -1.65 13.18 -16.45
N LYS A 407 -2.34 12.03 -16.40
CA LYS A 407 -1.70 10.71 -16.37
C LYS A 407 -0.70 10.66 -15.20
N ASN A 408 0.60 10.64 -15.50
CA ASN A 408 1.67 10.58 -14.51
C ASN A 408 2.59 11.82 -14.58
N LYS A 409 2.11 12.95 -15.10
CA LYS A 409 2.89 14.19 -15.26
C LYS A 409 2.20 15.37 -14.59
N LEU A 410 3.00 16.28 -14.05
CA LEU A 410 2.55 17.54 -13.46
C LEU A 410 2.49 18.63 -14.54
N TYR A 411 1.33 19.27 -14.65
CA TYR A 411 1.09 20.41 -15.53
C TYR A 411 0.70 21.63 -14.72
N PRO A 412 1.09 22.85 -15.13
CA PRO A 412 0.53 24.04 -14.49
C PRO A 412 -0.98 24.09 -14.74
N SER A 413 -1.75 24.66 -13.82
CA SER A 413 -3.23 24.74 -13.91
C SER A 413 -3.75 25.30 -15.23
N LYS A 414 -3.04 26.27 -15.84
CA LYS A 414 -3.37 26.80 -17.18
C LYS A 414 -3.36 25.76 -18.32
N MET A 415 -2.67 24.63 -18.14
CA MET A 415 -2.58 23.52 -19.11
C MET A 415 -3.41 22.31 -18.68
N ASN A 416 -4.32 22.47 -17.73
CA ASN A 416 -5.17 21.38 -17.27
C ASN A 416 -6.14 20.94 -18.39
N PRO A 417 -6.04 19.71 -18.92
CA PRO A 417 -6.91 19.26 -20.01
C PRO A 417 -8.36 19.00 -19.58
N SER A 418 -8.65 18.92 -18.28
CA SER A 418 -10.03 18.76 -17.79
C SER A 418 -10.79 20.08 -17.65
N SER A 419 -10.15 21.23 -17.90
CA SER A 419 -10.75 22.54 -17.72
C SER A 419 -10.36 23.56 -18.80
N ASN A 420 -11.37 24.31 -19.28
CA ASN A 420 -11.22 25.44 -20.18
C ASN A 420 -11.60 26.77 -19.49
N GLU A 421 -11.40 26.86 -18.17
CA GLU A 421 -11.66 28.06 -17.36
C GLU A 421 -10.82 29.27 -17.80
N MET A 422 -11.23 30.48 -17.38
CA MET A 422 -10.48 31.71 -17.65
C MET A 422 -9.03 31.60 -17.14
N GLY A 423 -8.06 31.72 -18.04
CA GLY A 423 -6.64 31.49 -17.75
C GLY A 423 -6.07 30.19 -18.33
N SER A 424 -6.95 29.28 -18.78
CA SER A 424 -6.55 28.08 -19.52
C SER A 424 -6.03 28.42 -20.93
N VAL A 425 -4.98 27.72 -21.36
CA VAL A 425 -4.42 27.85 -22.71
C VAL A 425 -5.40 27.37 -23.78
N PHE A 426 -6.30 26.44 -23.43
CA PHE A 426 -7.28 25.89 -24.36
C PHE A 426 -8.31 26.92 -24.82
N ARG A 427 -8.53 28.00 -24.05
CA ARG A 427 -9.35 29.14 -24.49
C ARG A 427 -8.66 30.02 -25.54
N ARG A 428 -7.40 29.76 -25.93
CA ARG A 428 -6.66 30.57 -26.92
C ARG A 428 -6.33 29.81 -28.19
N VAL A 429 -6.90 28.62 -28.33
CA VAL A 429 -6.62 27.67 -29.42
C VAL A 429 -7.20 28.15 -30.75
N GLY A 430 -8.49 28.51 -30.76
CA GLY A 430 -9.18 28.96 -31.96
C GLY A 430 -9.48 27.88 -33.02
N ASP A 431 -9.83 28.36 -34.21
CA ASP A 431 -10.16 27.75 -35.50
C ASP A 431 -9.16 26.74 -36.05
N PHE A 432 -7.88 26.97 -35.75
CA PHE A 432 -6.74 26.32 -36.41
C PHE A 432 -6.83 26.26 -37.95
N GLY A 433 -7.54 27.20 -38.60
CA GLY A 433 -7.72 27.23 -40.05
C GLY A 433 -8.68 26.17 -40.62
N GLY A 434 -9.49 25.52 -39.76
CA GLY A 434 -10.55 24.60 -40.15
C GLY A 434 -11.85 25.34 -40.49
N HIS A 435 -12.92 24.98 -39.78
CA HIS A 435 -14.21 25.68 -39.85
C HIS A 435 -14.43 26.49 -38.56
N ILE A 436 -15.25 27.54 -38.66
CA ILE A 436 -15.70 28.34 -37.52
C ILE A 436 -16.37 27.42 -36.49
N SER A 437 -15.68 27.17 -35.38
CA SER A 437 -16.08 26.18 -34.36
C SER A 437 -17.01 26.77 -33.31
N THR A 438 -17.04 28.10 -33.19
CA THR A 438 -17.94 28.82 -32.27
C THR A 438 -18.59 30.03 -32.94
N SER A 439 -19.80 30.39 -32.51
CA SER A 439 -20.52 31.59 -32.98
C SER A 439 -20.06 32.89 -32.30
N ARG A 440 -19.07 32.81 -31.40
CA ARG A 440 -18.58 33.96 -30.63
C ARG A 440 -17.61 34.77 -31.47
N SER A 441 -17.88 36.08 -31.57
CA SER A 441 -17.08 37.01 -32.37
C SER A 441 -16.02 37.79 -31.57
N ALA A 442 -16.06 37.73 -30.23
CA ALA A 442 -15.16 38.49 -29.34
C ALA A 442 -14.04 37.65 -28.69
N GLU A 443 -14.28 36.35 -28.47
CA GLU A 443 -13.34 35.36 -27.94
C GLU A 443 -13.64 34.01 -28.65
N PRO A 444 -12.66 33.11 -28.76
CA PRO A 444 -12.06 32.67 -30.02
C PRO A 444 -12.96 32.22 -31.17
N LEU A 445 -12.59 32.69 -32.36
CA LEU A 445 -11.97 31.87 -33.44
C LEU A 445 -10.46 31.82 -33.25
#